data_AF-A0A5E4GED0-F1
#
_entry.id   AF-A0A5E4GED0-F1
#
_cell.length_a   1.000
_cell.length_b   1.000
_cell.length_c   1.000
_cell.angle_alpha   90.00
_cell.angle_beta   90.00
_cell.angle_gamma   90.00
#
_symmetry.space_group_name_H-M   'P 1'
#
loop_
_entity.id
_entity.type
_entity.pdbx_description
1 polymer ?
#
loop_
_entity_poly.entity_id
_entity_poly.type
_entity_poly.pdbx_seq_one_letter_code
_entity_poly.pdbx_strand_id
1 'polypeptide(L)'
;SVNEKKFKANISSWGCTSFILLSKLCDHDEGYLVNDSCVVEVKVSVRNGIKILEDQETGKLIDFRGLGRVEKTLVPFLEEVCSSYPSLLECHKKRSRMFIQCAFTALGRLLRFLKTTKAKDMTHDACKRLQLLWEELETFKFDLAWLEPHVQLVLVTKKRSGRVDRLREYVEMWENEMKRRRDYVAAAEVDLEAAKRDLAKAEEEFKIDMETELGYPLP
;
A
#
# COMPACT_ATOMS: atom_id res chain seq x y z
N SER A 1 -24.06 17.68 -25.06
CA SER A 1 -23.94 17.05 -23.74
C SER A 1 -22.62 16.32 -23.67
N VAL A 2 -21.71 16.69 -22.77
CA VAL A 2 -20.42 15.99 -22.63
C VAL A 2 -20.70 14.64 -21.98
N ASN A 3 -20.57 13.57 -22.76
CA ASN A 3 -20.80 12.20 -22.34
C ASN A 3 -19.62 11.75 -21.44
N GLU A 4 -19.81 11.81 -20.12
CA GLU A 4 -18.85 11.29 -19.14
C GLU A 4 -19.27 9.89 -18.66
N LYS A 5 -18.31 8.95 -18.63
CA LYS A 5 -18.50 7.61 -18.09
C LYS A 5 -17.43 7.26 -17.08
N LYS A 6 -17.88 6.68 -15.96
CA LYS A 6 -17.00 6.07 -14.97
C LYS A 6 -16.85 4.58 -15.26
N PHE A 7 -15.64 4.16 -15.62
CA PHE A 7 -15.27 2.76 -15.81
C PHE A 7 -14.99 2.11 -14.45
N LYS A 8 -15.35 0.83 -14.31
CA LYS A 8 -15.09 -0.03 -13.14
C LYS A 8 -14.68 -1.42 -13.63
N ALA A 9 -14.08 -2.25 -12.77
CA ALA A 9 -13.68 -3.61 -13.14
C ALA A 9 -14.82 -4.44 -13.77
N ASN A 10 -16.06 -4.22 -13.36
CA ASN A 10 -17.25 -4.90 -13.88
C ASN A 10 -17.98 -4.15 -15.02
N ILE A 11 -17.51 -2.97 -15.42
CA ILE A 11 -18.08 -2.16 -16.51
C ILE A 11 -16.91 -1.66 -17.35
N SER A 12 -16.40 -2.57 -18.19
CA SER A 12 -15.20 -2.37 -19.02
C SER A 12 -15.50 -1.82 -20.42
N SER A 13 -16.78 -1.75 -20.81
CA SER A 13 -17.20 -1.22 -22.11
C SER A 13 -18.27 -0.15 -21.99
N TRP A 14 -18.26 0.78 -22.93
CA TRP A 14 -19.26 1.83 -23.07
C TRP A 14 -19.25 2.34 -24.52
N GLY A 15 -20.42 2.74 -25.02
CA GLY A 15 -20.59 3.21 -26.38
C GLY A 15 -22.05 3.47 -26.70
N CYS A 16 -22.33 3.66 -27.98
CA CYS A 16 -23.69 3.79 -28.51
C CYS A 16 -24.11 2.46 -29.13
N THR A 17 -25.30 1.96 -28.77
CA THR A 17 -25.87 0.74 -29.36
C THR A 17 -26.35 0.95 -30.79
N SER A 18 -26.64 2.20 -31.16
CA SER A 18 -26.96 2.62 -32.53
C SER A 18 -26.14 3.86 -32.85
N PHE A 19 -25.05 3.69 -33.60
CA PHE A 19 -24.14 4.77 -33.98
C PHE A 19 -24.43 5.29 -35.39
N ILE A 20 -24.63 4.37 -36.34
CA ILE A 20 -25.01 4.66 -37.72
C ILE A 20 -25.92 3.53 -38.20
N LEU A 21 -26.92 3.87 -39.02
CA LEU A 21 -27.74 2.86 -39.68
C LEU A 21 -26.89 2.06 -40.67
N LEU A 22 -27.04 0.75 -40.69
CA LEU A 22 -26.30 -0.11 -41.62
C LEU A 22 -26.54 0.29 -43.08
N SER A 23 -27.79 0.63 -43.42
CA SER A 23 -28.14 1.11 -44.77
C SER A 23 -27.39 2.38 -45.16
N LYS A 24 -27.12 3.27 -44.20
CA LYS A 24 -26.37 4.51 -44.40
C LYS A 24 -24.86 4.26 -44.43
N LEU A 25 -24.36 3.33 -43.62
CA LEU A 25 -22.94 2.95 -43.63
C LEU A 25 -22.52 2.28 -44.94
N CYS A 26 -23.40 1.46 -45.52
CA CYS A 26 -23.17 0.74 -46.77
C CYS A 26 -23.53 1.56 -48.02
N ASP A 27 -24.06 2.77 -47.87
CA ASP A 27 -24.35 3.64 -49.00
C ASP A 27 -23.05 4.15 -49.62
N HIS A 28 -22.84 3.87 -50.90
CA HIS A 28 -21.63 4.23 -51.61
C HIS A 28 -21.52 5.75 -51.79
N ASP A 29 -22.65 6.46 -51.85
CA ASP A 29 -22.69 7.91 -52.04
C ASP A 29 -22.29 8.66 -50.76
N GLU A 30 -22.43 8.03 -49.59
CA GLU A 30 -22.07 8.63 -48.30
C GLU A 30 -20.56 8.53 -47.98
N GLY A 31 -19.83 7.65 -48.67
CA GLY A 31 -18.37 7.53 -48.57
C GLY A 31 -17.83 6.97 -47.23
N TYR A 32 -18.69 6.43 -46.36
CA TYR A 32 -18.26 5.84 -45.08
C TYR A 32 -17.57 4.47 -45.23
N LEU A 33 -17.92 3.71 -46.28
CA LEU A 33 -17.38 2.40 -46.59
C LEU A 33 -16.73 2.45 -47.97
N VAL A 34 -15.41 2.27 -48.01
CA VAL A 34 -14.63 2.25 -49.25
C VAL A 34 -13.79 0.97 -49.26
N ASN A 35 -13.91 0.15 -50.30
CA ASN A 35 -13.23 -1.15 -50.40
C ASN A 35 -13.47 -2.05 -49.17
N ASP A 36 -14.73 -2.22 -48.78
CA ASP A 36 -15.15 -2.96 -47.59
C ASP A 36 -14.45 -2.53 -46.28
N SER A 37 -13.92 -1.31 -46.25
CA SER A 37 -13.17 -0.75 -45.14
C SER A 37 -13.83 0.54 -44.66
N CYS A 38 -14.02 0.65 -43.34
CA CYS A 38 -14.46 1.88 -42.68
C CYS A 38 -13.47 2.24 -41.57
N VAL A 39 -13.32 3.54 -41.30
CA VAL A 39 -12.44 4.05 -40.24
C VAL A 39 -13.29 4.64 -39.12
N VAL A 40 -13.08 4.17 -37.91
CA VAL A 40 -13.76 4.68 -36.71
C VAL A 40 -12.72 5.35 -35.81
N GLU A 41 -12.86 6.66 -35.62
CA GLU A 41 -12.01 7.45 -34.72
C GLU A 41 -12.69 7.63 -33.36
N VAL A 42 -11.92 7.47 -32.28
CA VAL A 42 -12.39 7.68 -30.91
C VAL A 42 -11.45 8.63 -30.20
N LYS A 43 -11.98 9.78 -29.75
CA LYS A 43 -11.25 10.73 -28.91
C LYS A 43 -11.66 10.55 -27.46
N VAL A 44 -10.71 10.13 -26.61
CA VAL A 44 -10.93 9.94 -25.17
C VAL A 44 -10.25 11.06 -24.39
N SER A 45 -10.91 11.57 -23.36
CA SER A 45 -10.33 12.48 -22.38
C SER A 45 -10.70 12.00 -20.99
N VAL A 46 -9.68 11.73 -20.16
CA VAL A 46 -9.87 11.22 -18.80
C VAL A 46 -9.74 12.40 -17.84
N ARG A 47 -10.79 12.65 -17.04
CA ARG A 47 -10.69 13.58 -15.91
C ARG A 47 -9.89 12.88 -14.82
N ASN A 48 -8.66 13.34 -14.56
CA ASN A 48 -7.82 12.85 -13.47
C ASN A 48 -8.47 13.19 -12.11
N GLY A 49 -9.43 12.37 -11.68
CA GLY A 49 -9.95 12.36 -10.31
C GLY A 49 -9.03 11.60 -9.34
N ILE A 50 -7.98 10.98 -9.87
CA ILE A 50 -6.88 10.45 -9.08
C ILE A 50 -5.65 11.14 -9.65
N LYS A 51 -4.96 11.94 -8.83
CA LYS A 51 -3.52 12.11 -8.99
C LYS A 51 -2.92 10.72 -8.75
N ILE A 52 -3.06 9.77 -9.70
CA ILE A 52 -2.11 8.66 -9.75
C ILE A 52 -0.88 9.36 -10.26
N LEU A 53 -0.15 9.90 -9.27
CA LEU A 53 1.26 10.17 -9.25
C LEU A 53 1.71 10.90 -10.52
N GLU A 54 2.03 12.17 -10.34
CA GLU A 54 3.11 12.77 -11.12
C GLU A 54 4.38 11.91 -10.89
N ASP A 55 4.47 10.72 -11.50
CA ASP A 55 5.71 10.32 -12.12
C ASP A 55 5.88 11.42 -13.16
N GLN A 56 6.70 12.42 -12.84
CA GLN A 56 7.12 13.41 -13.79
C GLN A 56 7.54 12.67 -15.07
N GLU A 57 6.68 12.65 -16.08
CA GLU A 57 7.03 12.28 -17.45
C GLU A 57 7.91 13.40 -18.02
N THR A 58 9.05 13.65 -17.36
CA THR A 58 10.11 14.55 -17.82
C THR A 58 11.16 13.76 -18.63
N GLY A 59 11.04 12.43 -18.65
CA GLY A 59 11.94 11.53 -19.33
C GLY A 59 11.74 11.47 -20.84
N LYS A 60 12.84 11.55 -21.59
CA LYS A 60 12.88 11.27 -23.04
C LYS A 60 12.26 9.89 -23.33
N LEU A 61 11.20 9.87 -24.13
CA LEU A 61 10.63 8.63 -24.66
C LEU A 61 11.49 8.09 -25.80
N ILE A 62 11.78 6.78 -25.79
CA ILE A 62 12.51 6.10 -26.86
C ILE A 62 11.71 4.89 -27.35
N ASP A 63 11.90 4.54 -28.62
CA ASP A 63 11.28 3.35 -29.19
C ASP A 63 11.95 2.09 -28.63
N PHE A 64 11.16 1.23 -28.00
CA PHE A 64 11.63 -0.01 -27.41
C PHE A 64 11.34 -1.17 -28.37
N ARG A 65 12.37 -1.61 -29.11
CA ARG A 65 12.31 -2.75 -30.03
C ARG A 65 11.14 -2.72 -31.04
N GLY A 66 10.70 -1.54 -31.49
CA GLY A 66 9.54 -1.39 -32.37
C GLY A 66 8.17 -1.60 -31.70
N LEU A 67 8.14 -1.83 -30.39
CA LEU A 67 6.94 -2.15 -29.62
C LEU A 67 6.19 -0.91 -29.12
N GLY A 68 6.80 0.27 -29.19
CA GLY A 68 6.21 1.51 -28.72
C GLY A 68 7.21 2.43 -28.05
N ARG A 69 6.76 3.66 -27.75
CA ARG A 69 7.57 4.67 -27.08
C ARG A 69 7.46 4.53 -25.57
N VAL A 70 8.53 4.16 -24.90
CA VAL A 70 8.59 4.04 -23.43
C VAL A 70 9.63 5.00 -22.86
N GLU A 71 9.48 5.34 -21.58
CA GLU A 71 10.41 6.23 -20.90
C GLU A 71 11.81 5.61 -20.83
N LYS A 72 12.85 6.38 -21.19
CA LYS A 72 14.24 5.89 -21.25
C LYS A 72 14.72 5.25 -19.94
N THR A 73 14.24 5.74 -18.80
CA THR A 73 14.63 5.21 -17.47
C THR A 73 14.09 3.80 -17.22
N LEU A 74 13.04 3.37 -17.94
CA LEU A 74 12.42 2.05 -17.81
C LEU A 74 13.14 0.99 -18.65
N VAL A 75 13.80 1.42 -19.73
CA VAL A 75 14.39 0.54 -20.74
C VAL A 75 15.38 -0.46 -20.15
N PRO A 76 16.31 -0.10 -19.25
CA PRO A 76 17.23 -1.08 -18.66
C PRO A 76 16.50 -2.22 -17.94
N PHE A 77 15.44 -1.91 -17.20
CA PHE A 77 14.66 -2.93 -16.48
C PHE A 77 13.85 -3.81 -17.42
N LEU A 78 13.29 -3.21 -18.48
CA LEU A 78 12.56 -3.95 -19.51
C LEU A 78 13.50 -4.87 -20.30
N GLU A 79 14.72 -4.43 -20.64
CA GLU A 79 15.71 -5.27 -21.32
C GLU A 79 16.18 -6.44 -20.45
N GLU A 80 16.43 -6.21 -19.16
CA GLU A 80 16.80 -7.26 -18.20
C GLU A 80 15.74 -8.38 -18.16
N VAL A 81 14.47 -7.98 -18.02
CA VAL A 81 13.36 -8.93 -17.88
C VAL A 81 12.99 -9.57 -19.20
N CYS A 82 13.00 -8.85 -20.33
CA CYS A 82 12.70 -9.43 -21.64
C CYS A 82 13.79 -10.40 -22.11
N SER A 83 15.04 -10.18 -21.70
CA SER A 83 16.13 -11.14 -21.95
C SER A 83 15.92 -12.44 -21.17
N SER A 84 15.39 -12.33 -19.95
CA SER A 84 15.16 -13.47 -19.05
C SER A 84 13.85 -14.21 -19.36
N TYR A 85 12.83 -13.49 -19.83
CA TYR A 85 11.48 -13.99 -20.11
C TYR A 85 11.04 -13.54 -21.52
N PRO A 86 11.51 -14.20 -22.59
CA PRO A 86 11.20 -13.81 -23.97
C PRO A 86 9.71 -13.86 -24.31
N SER A 87 8.92 -14.67 -23.61
CA SER A 87 7.46 -14.80 -23.77
C SER A 87 6.73 -13.46 -23.63
N LEU A 88 7.25 -12.53 -22.84
CA LEU A 88 6.69 -11.18 -22.66
C LEU A 88 6.61 -10.39 -23.97
N LEU A 89 7.57 -10.60 -24.87
CA LEU A 89 7.60 -9.96 -26.18
C LEU A 89 6.60 -10.62 -27.15
N GLU A 90 6.27 -11.89 -26.95
CA GLU A 90 5.43 -12.68 -27.85
C GLU A 90 3.94 -12.43 -27.63
N CYS A 91 3.51 -12.22 -26.38
CA CYS A 91 2.12 -12.00 -25.98
C CYS A 91 1.43 -10.81 -26.70
N HIS A 92 2.23 -9.91 -27.27
CA HIS A 92 1.75 -8.63 -27.80
C HIS A 92 1.93 -8.44 -29.31
N LYS A 93 2.52 -9.39 -30.03
CA LYS A 93 2.79 -9.29 -31.49
C LYS A 93 1.54 -9.02 -32.35
N LYS A 94 0.35 -9.39 -31.88
CA LYS A 94 -0.94 -9.20 -32.58
C LYS A 94 -1.76 -7.99 -32.08
N ARG A 95 -1.21 -7.18 -31.18
CA ARG A 95 -1.93 -6.05 -30.55
C ARG A 95 -1.58 -4.73 -31.20
N SER A 96 -2.42 -3.72 -31.00
CA SER A 96 -2.16 -2.37 -31.51
C SER A 96 -0.94 -1.77 -30.81
N ARG A 97 -0.15 -0.96 -31.55
CA ARG A 97 1.06 -0.32 -31.00
C ARG A 97 0.80 0.45 -29.70
N MET A 98 -0.34 1.13 -29.60
CA MET A 98 -0.74 1.84 -28.38
C MET A 98 -0.92 0.90 -27.19
N PHE A 99 -1.57 -0.25 -27.40
CA PHE A 99 -1.78 -1.25 -26.34
C PHE A 99 -0.44 -1.80 -25.84
N ILE A 100 0.47 -2.13 -26.76
CA ILE A 100 1.81 -2.62 -26.43
C ILE A 100 2.58 -1.56 -25.63
N GLN A 101 2.54 -0.31 -26.07
CA GLN A 101 3.18 0.80 -25.37
C GLN A 101 2.66 0.95 -23.94
N CYS A 102 1.34 0.93 -23.72
CA CYS A 102 0.75 0.97 -22.38
C CYS A 102 1.20 -0.21 -21.52
N ALA A 103 1.18 -1.42 -22.08
CA ALA A 103 1.57 -2.64 -21.37
C ALA A 103 3.02 -2.59 -20.87
N PHE A 104 3.97 -2.25 -21.75
CA PHE A 104 5.39 -2.15 -21.39
C PHE A 104 5.69 -0.94 -20.50
N THR A 105 4.91 0.13 -20.58
CA THR A 105 5.01 1.27 -19.66
C THR A 105 4.58 0.87 -18.25
N ALA A 106 3.44 0.19 -18.11
CA ALA A 106 2.96 -0.32 -16.82
C ALA A 106 3.96 -1.31 -16.20
N LEU A 107 4.46 -2.27 -17.00
CA LEU A 107 5.47 -3.23 -16.57
C LEU A 107 6.74 -2.51 -16.11
N GLY A 108 7.25 -1.58 -16.91
CA GLY A 108 8.44 -0.81 -16.58
C GLY A 108 8.30 -0.03 -15.27
N ARG A 109 7.15 0.63 -15.05
CA ARG A 109 6.87 1.37 -13.81
C ARG A 109 6.89 0.46 -12.58
N LEU A 110 6.29 -0.74 -12.68
CA LEU A 110 6.32 -1.74 -11.61
C LEU A 110 7.76 -2.21 -11.33
N LEU A 111 8.51 -2.58 -12.37
CA LEU A 111 9.88 -3.07 -12.24
C LEU A 111 10.82 -2.03 -11.63
N ARG A 112 10.74 -0.78 -12.11
CA ARG A 112 11.47 0.35 -11.54
C ARG A 112 11.16 0.49 -10.06
N PHE A 113 9.88 0.49 -9.70
CA PHE A 113 9.46 0.64 -8.31
C PHE A 113 10.01 -0.49 -7.42
N LEU A 114 9.96 -1.74 -7.88
CA LEU A 114 10.50 -2.88 -7.15
C LEU A 114 12.03 -2.81 -6.99
N LYS A 115 12.75 -2.30 -7.99
CA LYS A 115 14.22 -2.16 -7.95
C LYS A 115 14.68 -0.99 -7.08
N THR A 116 13.93 0.11 -7.05
CA THR A 116 14.35 1.33 -6.32
C THR A 116 13.82 1.38 -4.89
N THR A 117 12.73 0.69 -4.59
CA THR A 117 12.08 0.75 -3.28
C THR A 117 12.50 -0.43 -2.42
N LYS A 118 13.23 -0.16 -1.33
CA LYS A 118 13.58 -1.21 -0.36
C LYS A 118 12.36 -1.53 0.49
N ALA A 119 12.14 -2.83 0.73
CA ALA A 119 11.03 -3.29 1.56
C ALA A 119 11.04 -2.58 2.93
N LYS A 120 12.17 -2.44 3.62
CA LYS A 120 12.23 -1.75 4.92
C LYS A 120 11.70 -0.30 4.87
N ASP A 121 11.96 0.43 3.80
CA ASP A 121 11.65 1.87 3.66
C ASP A 121 10.25 2.12 3.07
N MET A 122 9.50 1.07 2.72
CA MET A 122 8.14 1.21 2.21
C MET A 122 7.18 1.76 3.28
N THR A 123 6.61 2.91 2.98
CA THR A 123 5.48 3.51 3.70
C THR A 123 4.14 2.86 3.31
N HIS A 124 3.06 3.20 4.01
CA HIS A 124 1.70 2.76 3.65
C HIS A 124 1.32 3.21 2.22
N ASP A 125 1.63 4.46 1.86
CA ASP A 125 1.37 4.99 0.52
C ASP A 125 2.18 4.29 -0.56
N ALA A 126 3.43 3.92 -0.27
CA ALA A 126 4.25 3.12 -1.18
C ALA A 126 3.64 1.72 -1.41
N CYS A 127 3.06 1.09 -0.38
CA CYS A 127 2.35 -0.18 -0.53
C CYS A 127 1.09 -0.02 -1.40
N LYS A 128 0.32 1.05 -1.20
CA LYS A 128 -0.85 1.35 -2.03
C LYS A 128 -0.46 1.62 -3.48
N ARG A 129 0.67 2.31 -3.71
CA ARG A 129 1.24 2.53 -5.04
C ARG A 129 1.65 1.22 -5.71
N LEU A 130 2.30 0.32 -4.98
CA LEU A 130 2.66 -1.02 -5.50
C LEU A 130 1.40 -1.79 -5.92
N GLN A 131 0.37 -1.78 -5.08
CA GLN A 131 -0.89 -2.47 -5.38
C GLN A 131 -1.55 -1.92 -6.64
N LEU A 132 -1.63 -0.59 -6.80
CA LEU A 132 -2.19 0.03 -7.99
C LEU A 132 -1.40 -0.31 -9.26
N LEU A 133 -0.06 -0.29 -9.19
CA LEU A 133 0.79 -0.67 -10.33
C LEU A 133 0.61 -2.14 -10.72
N TRP A 134 0.40 -3.02 -9.73
CA TRP A 134 0.12 -4.44 -9.99
C TRP A 134 -1.25 -4.62 -10.65
N GLU A 135 -2.30 -4.02 -10.10
CA GLU A 135 -3.66 -4.06 -10.66
C GLU A 135 -3.72 -3.49 -12.10
N GLU A 136 -2.98 -2.39 -12.36
CA GLU A 136 -2.83 -1.84 -13.71
C GLU A 136 -2.16 -2.85 -14.66
N LEU A 137 -1.10 -3.51 -14.21
CA LEU A 137 -0.35 -4.47 -15.01
C LEU A 137 -1.17 -5.73 -15.34
N GLU A 138 -1.99 -6.21 -14.41
CA GLU A 138 -2.88 -7.36 -14.60
C GLU A 138 -3.86 -7.16 -15.78
N THR A 139 -4.24 -5.91 -16.08
CA THR A 139 -5.13 -5.60 -17.21
C THR A 139 -4.54 -5.98 -18.56
N PHE A 140 -3.21 -6.01 -18.68
CA PHE A 140 -2.51 -6.32 -19.92
C PHE A 140 -2.28 -7.82 -20.13
N LYS A 141 -2.62 -8.66 -19.13
CA LYS A 141 -2.56 -10.13 -19.20
C LYS A 141 -1.19 -10.69 -19.59
N PHE A 142 -0.13 -10.11 -19.02
CA PHE A 142 1.20 -10.72 -19.08
C PHE A 142 1.21 -12.05 -18.34
N ASP A 143 2.05 -12.99 -18.79
CA ASP A 143 2.43 -14.15 -17.99
C ASP A 143 3.50 -13.72 -16.97
N LEU A 144 3.06 -13.48 -15.74
CA LEU A 144 3.88 -12.97 -14.63
C LEU A 144 3.97 -13.94 -13.46
N ALA A 145 3.83 -15.25 -13.72
CA ALA A 145 3.95 -16.28 -12.68
C ALA A 145 5.30 -16.19 -11.92
N TRP A 146 6.34 -15.67 -12.58
CA TRP A 146 7.65 -15.44 -11.98
C TRP A 146 7.71 -14.21 -11.06
N LEU A 147 6.85 -13.20 -11.24
CA LEU A 147 6.87 -11.93 -10.52
C LEU A 147 5.82 -11.87 -9.40
N GLU A 148 4.68 -12.51 -9.62
CA GLU A 148 3.54 -12.51 -8.70
C GLU A 148 3.92 -12.94 -7.26
N PRO A 149 4.66 -14.04 -7.02
CA PRO A 149 5.02 -14.45 -5.65
C PRO A 149 5.83 -13.38 -4.91
N HIS A 150 6.69 -12.65 -5.64
CA HIS A 150 7.51 -11.59 -5.05
C HIS A 150 6.69 -10.38 -4.66
N VAL A 151 5.76 -9.94 -5.52
CA VAL A 151 4.88 -8.79 -5.24
C VAL A 151 3.98 -9.10 -4.04
N GLN A 152 3.40 -10.31 -4.00
CA GLN A 152 2.56 -10.74 -2.87
C GLN A 152 3.36 -10.84 -1.56
N LEU A 153 4.58 -11.38 -1.60
CA LEU A 153 5.45 -11.47 -0.42
C LEU A 153 5.76 -10.09 0.17
N VAL A 154 6.06 -9.09 -0.66
CA VAL A 154 6.32 -7.72 -0.23
C VAL A 154 5.09 -7.13 0.48
N LEU A 155 3.90 -7.29 -0.11
CA LEU A 155 2.64 -6.78 0.45
C LEU A 155 2.27 -7.46 1.78
N VAL A 156 2.44 -8.77 1.90
CA VAL A 156 2.18 -9.52 3.14
C VAL A 156 3.17 -9.13 4.23
N THR A 157 4.46 -9.05 3.90
CA THR A 157 5.52 -8.70 4.85
C THR A 157 5.30 -7.32 5.44
N LYS A 158 4.85 -6.35 4.63
CA LYS A 158 4.54 -5.00 5.12
C LYS A 158 3.34 -4.94 6.05
N LYS A 159 2.27 -5.70 5.76
CA LYS A 159 1.14 -5.83 6.71
C LYS A 159 1.58 -6.40 8.06
N ARG A 160 2.52 -7.36 8.05
CA ARG A 160 3.11 -7.93 9.29
C ARG A 160 4.00 -6.92 10.03
N SER A 161 4.86 -6.19 9.32
CA SER A 161 5.72 -5.14 9.92
C SER A 161 4.90 -4.13 10.72
N GLY A 162 3.84 -3.56 10.12
CA GLY A 162 3.01 -2.59 10.83
C GLY A 162 2.27 -3.15 12.06
N ARG A 163 2.02 -4.47 12.10
CA ARG A 163 1.51 -5.12 13.33
C ARG A 163 2.59 -5.24 14.39
N VAL A 164 3.82 -5.58 14.00
CA VAL A 164 4.97 -5.69 14.90
C VAL A 164 5.28 -4.34 15.54
N ASP A 165 5.27 -3.26 14.77
CA ASP A 165 5.55 -1.92 15.28
C ASP A 165 4.53 -1.47 16.33
N ARG A 166 3.23 -1.66 16.07
CA ARG A 166 2.17 -1.39 17.07
C ARG A 166 2.32 -2.24 18.32
N LEU A 167 2.61 -3.54 18.18
CA LEU A 167 2.81 -4.43 19.33
C LEU A 167 4.02 -4.00 20.16
N ARG A 168 5.09 -3.53 19.52
CA ARG A 168 6.26 -2.99 20.22
C ARG A 168 5.91 -1.77 21.06
N GLU A 169 5.16 -0.83 20.51
CA GLU A 169 4.68 0.36 21.24
C GLU A 169 3.81 -0.04 22.45
N TYR A 170 2.92 -1.03 22.29
CA TYR A 170 2.12 -1.55 23.41
C TYR A 170 2.98 -2.20 24.50
N VAL A 171 3.98 -3.01 24.12
CA VAL A 171 4.89 -3.65 25.08
C VAL A 171 5.67 -2.60 25.86
N GLU A 172 6.26 -1.61 25.19
CA GLU A 172 7.01 -0.53 25.82
C GLU A 172 6.15 0.29 26.81
N MET A 173 4.90 0.59 26.43
CA MET A 173 3.95 1.27 27.31
C MET A 173 3.66 0.46 28.58
N TRP A 174 3.41 -0.85 28.44
CA TRP A 174 3.14 -1.72 29.58
C TRP A 174 4.38 -1.95 30.46
N GLU A 175 5.58 -2.03 29.89
CA GLU A 175 6.83 -2.10 30.66
C GLU A 175 7.02 -0.87 31.53
N ASN A 176 6.74 0.32 30.98
CA ASN A 176 6.81 1.58 31.73
C ASN A 176 5.75 1.66 32.85
N GLU A 177 4.53 1.22 32.59
CA GLU A 177 3.47 1.15 33.61
C GLU A 177 3.78 0.11 34.70
N MET A 178 4.31 -1.05 34.32
CA MET A 178 4.77 -2.08 35.26
C MET A 178 5.85 -1.54 36.19
N LYS A 179 6.83 -0.80 35.62
CA LYS A 179 7.88 -0.14 36.40
C LYS A 179 7.30 0.84 37.42
N ARG A 180 6.40 1.73 36.98
CA ARG A 180 5.72 2.69 37.87
C ARG A 180 4.99 2.00 39.02
N ARG A 181 4.27 0.92 38.74
CA ARG A 181 3.54 0.16 39.78
C ARG A 181 4.48 -0.50 40.77
N ARG A 182 5.62 -1.02 40.32
CA ARG A 182 6.65 -1.57 41.21
C ARG A 182 7.20 -0.49 42.15
N ASP A 183 7.50 0.69 41.63
CA ASP A 183 8.00 1.81 42.44
C ASP A 183 6.97 2.23 43.50
N TYR A 184 5.67 2.26 43.14
CA TYR A 184 4.59 2.53 44.08
C TYR A 184 4.46 1.47 45.16
N VAL A 185 4.52 0.18 44.80
CA VAL A 185 4.48 -0.92 45.77
C VAL A 185 5.67 -0.84 46.72
N ALA A 186 6.88 -0.56 46.22
CA ALA A 186 8.06 -0.41 47.07
C ALA A 186 7.92 0.74 48.07
N ALA A 187 7.33 1.87 47.66
CA ALA A 187 7.04 2.98 48.57
C ALA A 187 6.02 2.58 49.66
N ALA A 188 4.92 1.93 49.26
CA ALA A 188 3.89 1.49 50.20
C ALA A 188 4.41 0.41 51.20
N GLU A 189 5.32 -0.46 50.76
CA GLU A 189 5.99 -1.42 51.64
C GLU A 189 6.83 -0.73 52.71
N VAL A 190 7.58 0.33 52.34
CA VAL A 190 8.34 1.13 53.30
C VAL A 190 7.42 1.81 54.32
N ASP A 191 6.32 2.40 53.86
CA ASP A 191 5.33 3.04 54.73
C ASP A 191 4.66 2.03 55.68
N LEU A 192 4.33 0.84 55.19
CA LEU A 192 3.76 -0.24 56.00
C LEU A 192 4.74 -0.70 57.10
N GLU A 193 6.02 -0.88 56.77
CA GLU A 193 7.04 -1.25 57.75
C GLU A 193 7.30 -0.14 58.78
N ALA A 194 7.13 1.13 58.40
CA ALA A 194 7.15 2.23 59.35
C ALA A 194 5.95 2.17 60.31
N ALA A 195 4.74 2.01 59.78
CA ALA A 195 3.52 1.92 60.58
C ALA A 195 3.54 0.73 61.56
N LYS A 196 4.07 -0.43 61.14
CA LYS A 196 4.25 -1.59 62.03
C LYS A 196 5.19 -1.29 63.19
N ARG A 197 6.29 -0.57 62.94
CA ARG A 197 7.24 -0.15 63.99
C ARG A 197 6.59 0.81 64.98
N ASP A 198 5.82 1.78 64.49
CA ASP A 198 5.11 2.74 65.33
C ASP A 198 4.04 2.05 66.20
N LEU A 199 3.30 1.10 65.63
CA LEU A 199 2.32 0.29 66.37
C LEU A 199 2.99 -0.50 67.50
N ALA A 200 4.07 -1.23 67.21
CA ALA A 200 4.78 -2.02 68.22
C ALA A 200 5.30 -1.16 69.38
N LYS A 201 5.74 0.07 69.08
CA LYS A 201 6.17 1.02 70.11
C LYS A 201 5.00 1.46 71.00
N ALA A 202 3.85 1.78 70.41
CA ALA A 202 2.66 2.19 71.16
C ALA A 202 2.11 1.04 72.04
N GLU A 203 2.16 -0.20 71.54
CA GLU A 203 1.75 -1.39 72.31
C GLU A 203 2.65 -1.60 73.54
N GLU A 204 3.96 -1.40 73.42
CA GLU A 204 4.89 -1.52 74.54
C GLU A 204 4.71 -0.39 75.57
N GLU A 205 4.55 0.86 75.11
CA GLU A 205 4.25 2.00 75.99
C GLU A 205 2.95 1.77 76.77
N PHE A 206 1.89 1.30 76.11
CA PHE A 206 0.62 0.97 76.75
C PHE A 206 0.77 -0.14 77.81
N LYS A 207 1.61 -1.13 77.55
CA LYS A 207 1.87 -2.22 78.50
C LYS A 207 2.58 -1.72 79.76
N ILE A 208 3.57 -0.83 79.62
CA ILE A 208 4.27 -0.21 80.75
C ILE A 208 3.31 0.62 81.61
N ASP A 209 2.45 1.43 80.98
CA ASP A 209 1.45 2.23 81.70
C ASP A 209 0.51 1.35 82.54
N MET A 210 0.12 0.19 82.02
CA MET A 210 -0.73 -0.78 82.72
C MET A 210 -0.02 -1.50 83.89
N GLU A 211 1.30 -1.67 83.82
CA GLU A 211 2.10 -2.30 84.87
C GLU A 211 2.57 -1.30 85.95
N THR A 212 2.36 -0.01 85.76
CA THR A 212 2.78 1.03 86.70
C THR A 212 1.78 1.16 87.86
N GLU A 213 2.25 1.07 89.11
CA GLU A 213 1.39 1.21 90.29
C GLU A 213 0.78 2.61 90.37
N LEU A 214 -0.56 2.67 90.41
CA LEU A 214 -1.33 3.92 90.41
C LEU A 214 -1.03 4.84 91.60
N GLY A 215 -0.49 4.28 92.68
CA GLY A 215 -0.22 4.99 93.93
C GLY A 215 -1.48 5.65 94.53
N TYR A 216 -1.31 6.27 95.68
CA TYR A 216 -2.29 7.18 96.27
C TYR A 216 -1.54 8.21 97.10
N PRO A 217 -1.95 9.49 97.07
CA PRO A 217 -1.26 10.51 97.83
C PRO A 217 -1.50 10.27 99.33
N LEU A 218 -0.42 10.16 100.11
CA LEU A 218 -0.48 10.14 101.56
C LEU A 218 -0.43 11.59 102.11
N PRO A 219 -1.06 11.87 103.27
CA PRO A 219 -1.14 13.21 103.87
C PRO A 219 0.22 13.83 104.21
#